data_AF-A0A4Y1ZKM9-F1
#
_entry.id   AF-A0A4Y1ZKM9-F1
#
_cell.length_a   1.000
_cell.length_b   1.000
_cell.length_c   1.000
_cell.angle_alpha   90.00
_cell.angle_beta   90.00
_cell.angle_gamma   90.00
#
_symmetry.space_group_name_H-M   'P 1'
#
loop_
_entity.id
_entity.type
_entity.pdbx_description
1 polymer ?
#
loop_
_entity_poly.entity_id
_entity_poly.type
_entity_poly.pdbx_seq_one_letter_code
_entity_poly.pdbx_strand_id
1 'polypeptide(L)'
;MEDSVDLLMSTSITLIRTMKAQIKTLEKGIQNLIKSLPIAKRTIDTIPGIGPIFSAGIIAEVGQIDRFQNEAKLAKYAGLYWRKHQSGTFTAEDTKLSRTGNVYLRYY
;
A
#
# COMPACT_ATOMS: atom_id res chain seq x y z
N MET A 1 36.56 -27.36 0.65
CA MET A 1 36.03 -26.01 0.30
C MET A 1 34.77 -26.14 -0.54
N GLU A 2 34.77 -27.00 -1.56
CA GLU A 2 33.63 -27.29 -2.43
C GLU A 2 32.39 -27.77 -1.64
N ASP A 3 32.55 -28.75 -0.73
CA ASP A 3 31.45 -29.26 0.11
C ASP A 3 30.80 -28.20 1.02
N SER A 4 31.58 -27.21 1.47
CA SER A 4 31.07 -26.14 2.34
C SER A 4 30.22 -25.14 1.56
N VAL A 5 30.54 -24.90 0.30
CA VAL A 5 29.76 -24.02 -0.58
C VAL A 5 28.43 -24.67 -0.94
N ASP A 6 28.43 -25.97 -1.27
CA ASP A 6 27.20 -26.71 -1.59
C ASP A 6 26.25 -26.80 -0.39
N LEU A 7 26.78 -26.96 0.82
CA LEU A 7 25.98 -26.92 2.05
C LEU A 7 25.34 -25.53 2.28
N LEU A 8 26.06 -24.45 2.03
CA LEU A 8 25.53 -23.08 2.16
C LEU A 8 24.46 -22.79 1.10
N MET A 9 24.67 -23.23 -0.14
CA MET A 9 23.73 -23.06 -1.24
C MET A 9 22.44 -23.84 -1.00
N SER A 10 22.54 -25.11 -0.59
CA SER A 10 21.37 -25.94 -0.27
C SER A 10 20.56 -25.39 0.90
N THR A 11 21.24 -24.88 1.94
CA THR A 11 20.59 -24.21 3.08
C THR A 11 19.88 -22.94 2.63
N SER A 12 20.53 -22.11 1.80
CA SER A 12 19.94 -20.87 1.27
C SER A 12 18.71 -21.13 0.40
N ILE A 13 18.76 -22.13 -0.48
CA ILE A 13 17.62 -22.56 -1.31
C ILE A 13 16.46 -23.02 -0.44
N THR A 14 16.75 -23.79 0.62
CA THR A 14 15.74 -24.25 1.57
C THR A 14 15.08 -23.09 2.29
N LEU A 15 15.87 -22.11 2.76
CA LEU A 15 15.37 -20.89 3.39
C LEU A 15 14.42 -20.13 2.45
N ILE A 16 14.83 -19.91 1.19
CA ILE A 16 14.01 -19.22 0.18
C ILE A 16 12.68 -19.94 -0.04
N ARG A 17 12.70 -21.28 -0.14
CA ARG A 17 11.47 -22.08 -0.32
C ARG A 17 10.53 -21.94 0.88
N THR A 18 11.06 -22.00 2.09
CA THR A 18 10.28 -21.85 3.33
C THR A 18 9.67 -20.45 3.42
N MET A 19 10.45 -19.39 3.15
CA MET A 19 9.95 -18.01 3.12
C MET A 19 8.83 -17.83 2.08
N LYS A 20 8.99 -18.40 0.87
CA LYS A 20 7.93 -18.36 -0.16
C LYS A 20 6.64 -19.06 0.30
N ALA A 21 6.75 -20.19 0.98
CA ALA A 21 5.59 -20.91 1.52
C ALA A 21 4.89 -20.12 2.65
N GLN A 22 5.66 -19.45 3.51
CA GLN A 22 5.14 -18.58 4.55
C GLN A 22 4.40 -17.37 3.96
N ILE A 23 4.98 -16.71 2.95
CA ILE A 23 4.34 -15.59 2.24
C ILE A 23 2.97 -16.02 1.70
N LYS A 24 2.89 -17.16 1.01
CA LYS A 24 1.62 -17.66 0.46
C LYS A 24 0.56 -17.94 1.54
N THR A 25 1.00 -18.47 2.69
CA THR A 25 0.11 -18.71 3.84
C THR A 25 -0.44 -17.40 4.40
N LEU A 26 0.42 -16.38 4.54
CA LEU A 26 0.03 -15.06 5.01
C LEU A 26 -0.90 -14.35 4.03
N GLU A 27 -0.61 -14.39 2.73
CA GLU A 27 -1.48 -13.83 1.68
C GLU A 27 -2.89 -14.40 1.76
N LYS A 28 -3.02 -15.72 1.94
CA LYS A 28 -4.32 -16.38 2.10
C LYS A 28 -5.03 -15.94 3.38
N GLY A 29 -4.29 -15.79 4.48
CA GLY A 29 -4.82 -15.25 5.74
C GLY A 29 -5.37 -13.84 5.58
N ILE A 30 -4.60 -12.95 4.96
CA ILE A 30 -4.98 -11.56 4.68
C ILE A 30 -6.25 -11.50 3.82
N GLN A 31 -6.30 -12.28 2.73
CA GLN A 31 -7.47 -12.34 1.86
C GLN A 31 -8.75 -12.76 2.60
N ASN A 32 -8.63 -13.72 3.53
CA ASN A 32 -9.77 -14.17 4.31
C ASN A 32 -10.26 -13.10 5.29
N LEU A 33 -9.35 -12.37 5.93
CA LEU A 33 -9.70 -11.27 6.83
C LEU A 33 -10.44 -10.15 6.08
N ILE A 34 -9.94 -9.74 4.92
CA ILE A 34 -10.52 -8.65 4.13
C ILE A 34 -11.93 -8.98 3.63
N LYS A 35 -12.17 -10.23 3.23
CA LYS A 35 -13.51 -10.68 2.80
C LYS A 35 -14.58 -10.49 3.89
N SER A 36 -14.19 -10.46 5.16
CA SER A 36 -15.10 -10.20 6.28
C SER A 36 -15.38 -8.71 6.51
N LEU A 37 -14.54 -7.80 5.99
CA LEU A 37 -14.65 -6.37 6.21
C LEU A 37 -15.65 -5.73 5.21
N PRO A 38 -16.64 -4.95 5.70
CA PRO A 38 -17.61 -4.28 4.83
C PRO A 38 -17.00 -3.25 3.87
N ILE A 39 -15.93 -2.55 4.30
CA ILE A 39 -15.26 -1.50 3.52
C ILE A 39 -14.62 -2.05 2.24
N ALA A 40 -14.00 -3.23 2.32
CA ALA A 40 -13.34 -3.85 1.17
C ALA A 40 -14.36 -4.16 0.08
N LYS A 41 -15.48 -4.81 0.47
CA LYS A 41 -16.56 -5.21 -0.44
C LYS A 41 -17.28 -4.04 -1.11
N ARG A 42 -17.41 -2.90 -0.44
CA ARG A 42 -18.28 -1.79 -0.89
C ARG A 42 -17.59 -0.81 -1.84
N THR A 43 -16.27 -0.68 -1.77
CA THR A 43 -15.59 0.40 -2.49
C THR A 43 -14.33 -0.09 -3.20
N ILE A 44 -13.32 -0.54 -2.46
CA ILE A 44 -11.99 -0.79 -3.05
C ILE A 44 -12.02 -1.98 -4.00
N ASP A 45 -12.78 -3.04 -3.69
CA ASP A 45 -12.90 -4.22 -4.57
C ASP A 45 -13.68 -3.94 -5.87
N THR A 46 -14.34 -2.78 -5.98
CA THR A 46 -15.04 -2.37 -7.21
C THR A 46 -14.11 -1.77 -8.26
N ILE A 47 -12.89 -1.38 -7.86
CA ILE A 47 -11.93 -0.70 -8.73
C ILE A 47 -11.18 -1.76 -9.56
N PRO A 48 -11.33 -1.78 -10.89
CA PRO A 48 -10.64 -2.74 -11.73
C PRO A 48 -9.12 -2.50 -11.66
N GLY A 49 -8.35 -3.57 -11.48
CA GLY A 49 -6.88 -3.52 -11.40
C GLY A 49 -6.31 -3.48 -9.98
N ILE A 50 -7.13 -3.26 -8.94
CA ILE A 50 -6.68 -3.37 -7.55
C ILE A 50 -6.93 -4.80 -7.04
N GLY A 51 -5.84 -5.51 -6.73
CA GLY A 51 -5.90 -6.86 -6.17
C GLY A 51 -6.18 -6.85 -4.65
N PRO A 52 -6.63 -7.98 -4.07
CA PRO A 52 -7.04 -8.04 -2.67
C PRO A 52 -5.90 -7.72 -1.66
N ILE A 53 -4.64 -7.97 -2.03
CA ILE A 53 -3.47 -7.62 -1.20
C ILE A 53 -3.22 -6.10 -1.23
N PHE A 54 -3.42 -5.44 -2.38
CA PHE A 54 -3.32 -3.98 -2.47
C PHE A 54 -4.47 -3.32 -1.72
N SER A 55 -5.70 -3.86 -1.84
CA SER A 55 -6.84 -3.43 -1.03
C SER A 55 -6.53 -3.54 0.46
N ALA A 56 -5.89 -4.63 0.90
CA ALA A 56 -5.44 -4.81 2.28
C ALA A 56 -4.56 -3.67 2.75
N GLY A 57 -3.53 -3.36 1.97
CA GLY A 57 -2.53 -2.35 2.29
C GLY A 57 -3.16 -0.97 2.39
N ILE A 58 -3.97 -0.59 1.40
CA ILE A 58 -4.68 0.69 1.41
C ILE A 58 -5.56 0.81 2.67
N ILE A 59 -6.35 -0.22 3.00
CA ILE A 59 -7.22 -0.20 4.19
C ILE A 59 -6.38 -0.11 5.47
N ALA A 60 -5.28 -0.85 5.56
CA ALA A 60 -4.40 -0.83 6.73
C ALA A 60 -3.76 0.55 6.93
N GLU A 61 -3.31 1.20 5.86
CA GLU A 61 -2.65 2.51 5.90
C GLU A 61 -3.60 3.68 6.17
N VAL A 62 -4.85 3.56 5.69
CA VAL A 62 -5.92 4.53 5.96
C VAL A 62 -6.46 4.34 7.38
N GLY A 63 -6.65 3.10 7.81
CA GLY A 63 -7.26 2.74 9.09
C GLY A 63 -8.76 3.03 9.10
N GLN A 64 -9.24 3.68 10.17
CA GLN A 64 -10.63 4.10 10.26
C GLN A 64 -10.92 5.26 9.30
N ILE A 65 -11.80 5.05 8.32
CA ILE A 65 -12.13 6.05 7.30
C ILE A 65 -12.83 7.28 7.90
N ASP A 66 -13.58 7.11 8.99
CA ASP A 66 -14.37 8.16 9.65
C ASP A 66 -13.53 9.32 10.21
N ARG A 67 -12.21 9.13 10.36
CA ARG A 67 -11.28 10.20 10.75
C ARG A 67 -11.17 11.30 9.67
N PHE A 68 -11.54 11.00 8.44
CA PHE A 68 -11.49 11.92 7.31
C PHE A 68 -12.89 12.48 7.05
N GLN A 69 -13.04 13.79 7.21
CA GLN A 69 -14.31 14.47 6.94
C GLN A 69 -14.69 14.49 5.44
N ASN A 70 -13.69 14.38 4.55
CA ASN A 70 -13.88 14.36 3.11
C ASN A 70 -12.72 13.69 2.38
N GLU A 71 -12.94 13.36 1.11
CA GLU A 71 -11.99 12.76 0.19
C GLU A 71 -10.76 13.63 -0.03
N ALA A 72 -10.90 14.96 -0.03
CA ALA A 72 -9.78 15.88 -0.18
C ALA A 72 -8.77 15.78 0.99
N LYS A 73 -9.25 15.55 2.22
CA LYS A 73 -8.38 15.31 3.39
C LYS A 73 -7.67 13.97 3.30
N LEU A 74 -8.35 12.93 2.81
CA LEU A 74 -7.73 11.64 2.55
C LEU A 74 -6.65 11.75 1.47
N ALA A 75 -6.94 12.43 0.35
CA ALA A 75 -5.97 12.68 -0.72
C ALA A 75 -4.76 13.47 -0.20
N LYS A 76 -4.99 14.49 0.63
CA LYS A 76 -3.91 15.24 1.29
C LYS A 76 -3.07 14.35 2.20
N TYR A 77 -3.69 13.42 2.92
CA TYR A 77 -2.99 12.45 3.78
C TYR A 77 -2.16 11.45 2.96
N ALA A 78 -2.68 10.97 1.83
CA ALA A 78 -1.93 10.17 0.85
C ALA A 78 -0.84 10.98 0.11
N GLY A 79 -0.77 12.30 0.32
CA GLY A 79 0.11 13.20 -0.42
C GLY A 79 -0.29 13.38 -1.88
N LEU A 80 -1.49 13.00 -2.27
CA LEU A 80 -2.04 13.16 -3.62
C LEU A 80 -2.72 14.51 -3.76
N TYR A 81 -1.97 15.60 -3.54
CA TYR A 81 -2.47 16.96 -3.67
C TYR A 81 -1.42 17.90 -4.26
N TRP A 82 -1.90 18.95 -4.92
CA TRP A 82 -1.08 19.99 -5.53
C TRP A 82 -0.92 21.17 -4.59
N ARG A 83 0.31 21.67 -4.47
CA ARG A 83 0.61 22.81 -3.59
C ARG A 83 0.18 24.11 -4.26
N LYS A 84 -0.65 24.91 -3.60
CA LYS A 84 -0.95 26.26 -4.07
C LYS A 84 0.30 27.14 -3.98
N HIS A 85 0.70 27.77 -5.10
CA HIS A 85 1.76 28.78 -5.12
C HIS A 85 1.16 30.13 -5.50
N GLN A 86 1.04 31.03 -4.51
CA GLN A 86 0.41 32.34 -4.66
C GLN A 86 1.36 33.44 -4.21
N SER A 87 1.45 34.52 -4.98
CA SER A 87 2.21 35.73 -4.66
C SER A 87 1.36 36.95 -5.00
N GLY A 88 0.88 37.67 -3.98
CA GLY A 88 -0.06 38.79 -4.15
C GLY A 88 -1.29 38.37 -4.94
N THR A 89 -1.52 39.04 -6.08
CA THR A 89 -2.62 38.76 -7.02
C THR A 89 -2.33 37.56 -7.95
N PHE A 90 -1.08 37.12 -8.06
CA PHE A 90 -0.70 36.00 -8.92
C PHE A 90 -0.93 34.66 -8.23
N THR A 91 -1.64 33.75 -8.89
CA THR A 91 -1.75 32.33 -8.50
C THR A 91 -1.22 31.49 -9.66
N ALA A 92 -0.24 30.63 -9.39
CA ALA A 92 0.29 29.75 -10.41
C ALA A 92 -0.72 28.65 -10.75
N GLU A 93 -0.95 28.42 -12.05
CA GLU A 93 -1.81 27.35 -12.56
C GLU A 93 -1.08 26.00 -12.53
N ASP A 94 0.20 25.98 -12.92
CA ASP A 94 1.04 24.79 -12.86
C ASP A 94 1.76 24.71 -11.51
N THR A 95 1.46 23.66 -10.75
CA THR A 95 2.02 23.44 -9.43
C THR A 95 2.48 22.00 -9.30
N LYS A 96 3.51 21.77 -8.47
CA LYS A 96 4.05 20.42 -8.30
C LYS A 96 3.17 19.60 -7.35
N LEU A 97 3.01 18.32 -7.66
CA LEU A 97 2.46 17.34 -6.74
C LEU A 97 3.29 17.34 -5.45
N SER A 98 2.63 17.53 -4.30
CA SER A 98 3.31 17.48 -3.01
C SER A 98 3.92 16.10 -2.80
N ARG A 99 5.04 15.98 -2.08
CA ARG A 99 5.63 14.67 -1.71
C ARG A 99 5.56 14.40 -0.21
N THR A 100 4.62 15.06 0.45
CA THR A 100 4.43 15.03 1.90
C THR A 100 3.16 14.26 2.21
N GLY A 101 3.16 13.39 3.23
CA GLY A 101 2.03 12.55 3.60
C GLY A 101 2.48 11.16 4.05
N ASN A 102 1.55 10.21 4.11
CA ASN A 102 1.87 8.81 4.36
C ASN A 102 2.60 8.23 3.12
N VAL A 103 3.88 7.91 3.31
CA VAL A 103 4.76 7.38 2.26
C VAL A 103 4.31 5.98 1.81
N TYR A 104 3.79 5.17 2.73
CA TYR A 104 3.33 3.82 2.43
C TYR A 104 2.04 3.84 1.62
N LEU A 105 1.07 4.68 1.99
CA LEU A 105 -0.18 4.80 1.24
C LEU A 105 0.04 5.27 -0.21
N ARG A 106 1.09 6.06 -0.46
CA ARG A 106 1.45 6.53 -1.80
C ARG A 106 2.05 5.46 -2.71
N TYR A 107 2.59 4.37 -2.13
CA TYR A 107 3.17 3.28 -2.91
C TYR A 107 2.10 2.44 -3.63
N TYR A 108 0.91 2.36 -3.04
CA TYR A 108 -0.25 1.65 -3.58
C TYR A 108 -0.96 2.48 -4.66
#